data_AF-A0A349BBB1-F1
#
_entry.id   AF-A0A349BBB1-F1
#
_cell.length_a   1.000
_cell.length_b   1.000
_cell.length_c   1.000
_cell.angle_alpha   90.00
_cell.angle_beta   90.00
_cell.angle_gamma   90.00
#
_symmetry.space_group_name_H-M   'P 1'
#
loop_
_entity.id
_entity.type
_entity.pdbx_description
1 polymer ?
#
loop_
_entity_poly.entity_id
_entity_poly.type
_entity_poly.pdbx_seq_one_letter_code
_entity_poly.pdbx_strand_id
1 'polypeptide(L)'
;MSEIWPGRAYPLGATFDGAGTNFSLFSEIAERVELCLFGRDGRETRHELVEVDAHCWHAYLPGVGPGQQYGFRVHGPWAPAAGHRCNPHKLLLDPYAKAVTGTVDWDEACFSHRFDDPARPNVEDSAPHVPKSVVVNPFFHWGNDHTPGTPLEDTIIYEVHVKGFTQKMPGIPDELRGTYAGLAHPVAIQHLRRLGITAVELLPTHQFIHDHWLVEKGLTNYWGYNSIGYLAPHNGYAAWGDEGGQVQEFRHMVKSMHDAGIEVILDVVYN
;
A
#
# COMPACT_ATOMS: atom_id res chain seq x y z
N MET A 1 23.97 -13.09 -10.61
CA MET A 1 23.68 -11.79 -9.98
C MET A 1 22.85 -11.03 -10.98
N SER A 2 21.69 -10.52 -10.56
CA SER A 2 20.83 -9.71 -11.44
C SER A 2 21.58 -8.45 -11.86
N GLU A 3 21.49 -8.09 -13.13
CA GLU A 3 22.10 -6.87 -13.67
C GLU A 3 21.42 -5.64 -13.02
N ILE A 4 22.20 -4.64 -12.64
CA ILE A 4 21.71 -3.39 -12.06
C ILE A 4 22.19 -2.22 -12.91
N TRP A 5 21.27 -1.37 -13.33
CA TRP A 5 21.53 -0.18 -14.14
C TRP A 5 21.26 1.10 -13.33
N PRO A 6 21.75 2.26 -13.77
CA PRO A 6 21.61 3.50 -13.01
C PRO A 6 20.16 3.90 -12.70
N GLY A 7 19.23 3.63 -13.62
CA GLY A 7 17.84 4.06 -13.47
C GLY A 7 17.66 5.57 -13.50
N ARG A 8 16.60 6.06 -12.84
CA ARG A 8 16.23 7.49 -12.80
C ARG A 8 15.69 7.85 -11.42
N ALA A 9 15.99 9.06 -10.97
CA ALA A 9 15.47 9.63 -9.73
C ALA A 9 13.94 9.79 -9.70
N TYR A 10 13.30 9.98 -10.86
CA TYR A 10 11.86 10.16 -10.96
C TYR A 10 11.21 9.21 -11.97
N PRO A 11 9.95 8.78 -11.71
CA PRO A 11 9.16 9.08 -10.51
C PRO A 11 9.67 8.32 -9.26
N LEU A 12 9.26 8.78 -8.07
CA LEU A 12 9.54 8.10 -6.81
C LEU A 12 8.76 6.77 -6.70
N GLY A 13 9.38 5.80 -6.05
CA GLY A 13 8.91 4.44 -5.86
C GLY A 13 9.28 3.47 -6.97
N ALA A 14 8.70 2.26 -6.93
CA ALA A 14 8.85 1.26 -7.98
C ALA A 14 7.95 1.54 -9.21
N THR A 15 8.54 1.66 -10.39
CA THR A 15 7.84 1.88 -11.67
C THR A 15 8.25 0.84 -12.70
N PHE A 16 7.32 -0.04 -13.05
CA PHE A 16 7.50 -1.06 -14.09
C PHE A 16 7.19 -0.47 -15.48
N ASP A 17 8.07 -0.71 -16.45
CA ASP A 17 7.97 -0.17 -17.81
C ASP A 17 7.69 -1.20 -18.92
N GLY A 18 7.55 -2.49 -18.54
CA GLY A 18 7.38 -3.60 -19.48
C GLY A 18 8.63 -4.48 -19.64
N ALA A 19 9.83 -3.95 -19.38
CA ALA A 19 11.10 -4.68 -19.49
C ALA A 19 11.78 -4.88 -18.13
N GLY A 20 11.55 -3.98 -17.18
CA GLY A 20 12.12 -4.02 -15.84
C GLY A 20 11.47 -2.99 -14.93
N THR A 21 12.05 -2.80 -13.76
CA THR A 21 11.53 -1.87 -12.76
C THR A 21 12.58 -0.84 -12.37
N ASN A 22 12.21 0.44 -12.46
CA ASN A 22 12.95 1.54 -11.86
C ASN A 22 12.53 1.69 -10.40
N PHE A 23 13.49 1.74 -9.47
CA PHE A 23 13.27 2.01 -8.06
C PHE A 23 13.88 3.37 -7.72
N SER A 24 13.15 4.19 -6.95
CA SER A 24 13.66 5.47 -6.45
C SER A 24 13.13 5.76 -5.05
N LEU A 25 14.02 6.06 -4.11
CA LEU A 25 13.71 6.35 -2.70
C LEU A 25 14.34 7.67 -2.29
N PHE A 26 13.54 8.61 -1.78
CA PHE A 26 14.06 9.83 -1.18
C PHE A 26 14.61 9.56 0.23
N SER A 27 15.84 10.00 0.49
CA SER A 27 16.37 10.13 1.85
C SER A 27 17.56 11.11 1.89
N GLU A 28 17.41 12.18 2.66
CA GLU A 28 18.46 13.19 2.86
C GLU A 28 19.56 12.74 3.85
N ILE A 29 19.19 11.89 4.83
CA ILE A 29 20.10 11.49 5.92
C ILE A 29 20.72 10.10 5.73
N ALA A 30 20.30 9.35 4.71
CA ALA A 30 20.85 8.03 4.45
C ALA A 30 22.33 8.14 4.07
N GLU A 31 23.14 7.25 4.62
CA GLU A 31 24.54 7.07 4.21
C GLU A 31 24.67 5.93 3.19
N ARG A 32 23.71 4.99 3.20
CA ARG A 32 23.60 3.90 2.23
C ARG A 32 22.16 3.36 2.21
N VAL A 33 21.68 3.00 1.03
CA VAL A 33 20.36 2.38 0.83
C VAL A 33 20.53 1.03 0.14
N GLU A 34 19.90 0.00 0.69
CA GLU A 34 19.78 -1.31 0.07
C GLU A 34 18.33 -1.56 -0.35
N LEU A 35 18.11 -1.83 -1.63
CA LEU A 35 16.87 -2.43 -2.15
C LEU A 35 16.88 -3.92 -1.83
N CYS A 36 15.85 -4.39 -1.14
CA CYS A 36 15.70 -5.79 -0.74
C CYS A 36 14.61 -6.44 -1.58
N LEU A 37 14.95 -7.40 -2.44
CA LEU A 37 14.00 -8.22 -3.20
C LEU A 37 13.77 -9.56 -2.51
N PHE A 38 12.54 -10.04 -2.49
CA PHE A 38 12.18 -11.32 -1.88
C PHE A 38 11.78 -12.35 -2.94
N GLY A 39 12.41 -13.51 -2.89
CA GLY A 39 12.02 -14.68 -3.69
C GLY A 39 10.75 -15.34 -3.16
N ARG A 40 10.15 -16.23 -3.96
CA ARG A 40 8.97 -17.02 -3.56
C ARG A 40 9.21 -17.94 -2.37
N ASP A 41 10.47 -18.30 -2.13
CA ASP A 41 10.93 -19.08 -0.97
C ASP A 41 11.16 -18.20 0.28
N GLY A 42 10.87 -16.89 0.19
CA GLY A 42 11.11 -15.91 1.24
C GLY A 42 12.56 -15.43 1.31
N ARG A 43 13.44 -15.89 0.42
CA ARG A 43 14.85 -15.49 0.45
C ARG A 43 15.02 -14.02 0.07
N GLU A 44 15.69 -13.27 0.93
CA GLU A 44 16.08 -11.88 0.69
C GLU A 44 17.34 -11.81 -0.20
N THR A 45 17.30 -10.97 -1.24
CA THR A 45 18.46 -10.53 -2.03
C THR A 45 18.58 -9.01 -1.94
N ARG A 46 19.76 -8.51 -1.59
CA ARG A 46 20.01 -7.07 -1.38
C ARG A 46 20.82 -6.49 -2.52
N HIS A 47 20.42 -5.32 -2.97
CA HIS A 47 21.07 -4.52 -4.01
C HIS A 47 21.34 -3.13 -3.45
N GLU A 48 22.61 -2.74 -3.37
CA GLU A 48 22.97 -1.38 -2.97
C GLU A 48 22.58 -0.39 -4.07
N LEU A 49 21.87 0.67 -3.71
CA LEU A 49 21.57 1.78 -4.60
C LEU A 49 22.74 2.77 -4.54
N VAL A 50 23.54 2.82 -5.59
CA VAL A 50 24.75 3.66 -5.64
C VAL A 50 24.53 5.00 -6.33
N GLU A 51 23.49 5.11 -7.16
CA GLU A 51 23.15 6.35 -7.84
C GLU A 51 22.24 7.21 -6.96
N VAL A 52 22.62 8.49 -6.80
CA VAL A 52 21.90 9.45 -5.97
C VAL A 52 21.86 10.81 -6.66
N ASP A 53 20.66 11.24 -7.03
CA ASP A 53 20.38 12.57 -7.58
C ASP A 53 19.42 13.31 -6.66
N ALA A 54 19.81 14.49 -6.15
CA ALA A 54 18.97 15.32 -5.29
C ALA A 54 18.33 14.56 -4.09
N HIS A 55 19.14 13.74 -3.41
CA HIS A 55 18.73 12.86 -2.30
C HIS A 55 17.77 11.72 -2.68
N CYS A 56 17.54 11.47 -3.96
CA CYS A 56 16.82 10.30 -4.46
C CYS A 56 17.82 9.19 -4.80
N TRP A 57 17.76 8.09 -4.07
CA TRP A 57 18.56 6.89 -4.28
C TRP A 57 17.84 6.00 -5.30
N HIS A 58 18.49 5.66 -6.40
CA HIS A 58 17.80 4.96 -7.49
C HIS A 58 18.63 3.88 -8.17
N ALA A 59 17.90 2.96 -8.82
CA ALA A 59 18.45 1.97 -9.73
C ALA A 59 17.36 1.44 -10.66
N TYR A 60 17.78 0.81 -11.75
CA TYR A 60 16.89 0.05 -12.63
C TYR A 60 17.33 -1.41 -12.67
N LEU A 61 16.38 -2.32 -12.47
CA LEU A 61 16.62 -3.76 -12.49
C LEU A 61 15.86 -4.37 -13.68
N PRO A 62 16.55 -4.75 -14.76
CA PRO A 62 15.96 -5.48 -15.87
C PRO A 62 15.33 -6.81 -15.42
N GLY A 63 14.19 -7.17 -15.99
CA GLY A 63 13.51 -8.45 -15.70
C GLY A 63 12.75 -8.50 -14.37
N VAL A 64 12.89 -7.50 -13.50
CA VAL A 64 12.02 -7.36 -12.32
C VAL A 64 10.66 -6.83 -12.78
N GLY A 65 9.62 -7.63 -12.59
CA GLY A 65 8.26 -7.34 -13.04
C GLY A 65 7.22 -7.30 -11.92
N PRO A 66 5.94 -7.07 -12.28
CA PRO A 66 4.83 -7.04 -11.33
C PRO A 66 4.72 -8.30 -10.48
N GLY A 67 4.32 -8.13 -9.22
CA GLY A 67 4.28 -9.17 -8.19
C GLY A 67 5.59 -9.35 -7.43
N GLN A 68 6.69 -8.72 -7.86
CA GLN A 68 7.93 -8.73 -7.08
C GLN A 68 7.72 -8.02 -5.73
N GLN A 69 7.92 -8.76 -4.64
CA GLN A 69 7.93 -8.23 -3.28
C GLN A 69 9.28 -7.58 -2.97
N TYR A 70 9.26 -6.40 -2.36
CA TYR A 70 10.46 -5.66 -2.01
C TYR A 70 10.29 -4.79 -0.76
N GLY A 71 11.41 -4.26 -0.28
CA GLY A 71 11.48 -3.20 0.72
C GLY A 71 12.85 -2.55 0.70
N PHE A 72 13.13 -1.69 1.68
CA PHE A 72 14.41 -1.00 1.79
C PHE A 72 15.05 -1.21 3.16
N ARG A 73 16.38 -1.22 3.19
CA ARG A 73 17.18 -1.06 4.42
C ARG A 73 17.99 0.21 4.29
N VAL A 74 17.84 1.11 5.26
CA VAL A 74 18.47 2.42 5.24
C VAL A 74 19.51 2.51 6.35
N HIS A 75 20.76 2.72 5.95
CA HIS A 75 21.89 2.96 6.84
C HIS A 75 22.07 4.47 7.03
N GLY A 76 22.54 4.87 8.20
CA GLY A 76 22.77 6.27 8.53
C GLY A 76 22.86 6.47 10.04
N PRO A 77 22.75 7.73 10.52
CA PRO A 77 22.94 8.04 11.92
C PRO A 77 21.85 7.44 12.84
N TRP A 78 22.30 6.83 13.94
CA TRP A 78 21.48 6.55 15.12
C TRP A 78 21.80 7.55 16.21
N ALA A 79 21.00 8.60 16.31
CA ALA A 79 21.10 9.62 17.35
C ALA A 79 19.68 10.04 17.79
N PRO A 80 18.99 9.22 18.63
CA PRO A 80 17.60 9.47 19.00
C PRO A 80 17.32 10.85 19.60
N ALA A 81 18.29 11.42 20.34
CA ALA A 81 18.19 12.77 20.90
C ALA A 81 18.15 13.88 19.84
N ALA A 82 18.68 13.63 18.64
CA ALA A 82 18.63 14.51 17.49
C ALA A 82 17.55 14.09 16.46
N GLY A 83 16.73 13.08 16.78
CA GLY A 83 15.69 12.55 15.90
C GLY A 83 16.17 11.54 14.84
N HIS A 84 17.48 11.35 14.66
CA HIS A 84 18.01 10.38 13.70
C HIS A 84 17.85 8.94 14.22
N ARG A 85 17.16 8.09 13.44
CA ARG A 85 16.80 6.73 13.83
C ARG A 85 17.04 5.71 12.70
N CYS A 86 18.04 5.94 11.86
CA CYS A 86 18.41 4.97 10.82
C CYS A 86 18.77 3.63 11.49
N ASN A 87 18.15 2.55 11.02
CA ASN A 87 18.41 1.21 11.54
C ASN A 87 18.23 0.20 10.39
N PRO A 88 19.33 -0.29 9.79
CA PRO A 88 19.26 -1.18 8.63
C PRO A 88 18.76 -2.60 8.97
N HIS A 89 18.64 -2.95 10.26
CA HIS A 89 18.03 -4.21 10.68
C HIS A 89 16.50 -4.21 10.47
N LYS A 90 15.90 -3.04 10.28
CA LYS A 90 14.47 -2.89 10.02
C LYS A 90 14.23 -2.83 8.52
N LEU A 91 13.45 -3.78 8.00
CA LEU A 91 12.93 -3.71 6.64
C LEU A 91 11.84 -2.63 6.60
N LEU A 92 12.02 -1.66 5.72
CA LEU A 92 11.11 -0.55 5.52
C LEU A 92 10.26 -0.77 4.27
N LEU A 93 8.99 -0.39 4.36
CA LEU A 93 8.14 -0.23 3.18
C LEU A 93 8.63 0.94 2.34
N ASP A 94 8.46 0.85 1.02
CA ASP A 94 8.55 2.01 0.15
C ASP A 94 7.38 2.98 0.45
N PRO A 95 7.64 4.23 0.85
CA PRO A 95 6.57 5.22 1.08
C PRO A 95 5.76 5.53 -0.19
N TYR A 96 6.31 5.21 -1.37
CA TYR A 96 5.65 5.36 -2.67
C TYR A 96 5.04 4.06 -3.21
N ALA A 97 5.05 2.97 -2.43
CA ALA A 97 4.47 1.69 -2.81
C ALA A 97 3.02 1.85 -3.26
N LYS A 98 2.69 1.20 -4.39
CA LYS A 98 1.32 1.18 -4.92
C LYS A 98 0.53 -0.03 -4.45
N ALA A 99 1.21 -1.01 -3.88
CA ALA A 99 0.63 -2.20 -3.27
C ALA A 99 1.52 -2.67 -2.12
N VAL A 100 0.89 -3.24 -1.10
CA VAL A 100 1.52 -3.83 0.07
C VAL A 100 0.91 -5.21 0.30
N THR A 101 1.75 -6.21 0.55
CA THR A 101 1.35 -7.58 0.85
C THR A 101 1.71 -7.95 2.28
N GLY A 102 0.86 -8.78 2.90
CA GLY A 102 1.01 -9.24 4.26
C GLY A 102 0.48 -8.27 5.32
N THR A 103 0.72 -8.64 6.58
CA THR A 103 0.35 -7.86 7.76
C THR A 103 1.52 -7.81 8.72
N VAL A 104 1.43 -6.95 9.74
CA VAL A 104 2.43 -6.92 10.82
C VAL A 104 2.13 -8.06 11.78
N ASP A 105 3.11 -8.93 11.99
CA ASP A 105 3.18 -9.85 13.12
C ASP A 105 3.98 -9.16 14.22
N TRP A 106 3.31 -8.66 15.26
CA TRP A 106 3.96 -7.78 16.22
C TRP A 106 5.00 -8.51 17.07
N ASP A 107 6.25 -8.12 16.88
CA ASP A 107 7.43 -8.55 17.65
C ASP A 107 8.30 -7.33 18.01
N GLU A 108 9.15 -7.43 19.04
CA GLU A 108 10.10 -6.36 19.39
C GLU A 108 11.04 -6.03 18.20
N ALA A 109 11.30 -7.00 17.32
CA ALA A 109 12.04 -6.83 16.08
C ALA A 109 11.43 -5.76 15.16
N CYS A 110 10.13 -5.49 15.22
CA CYS A 110 9.48 -4.41 14.45
C CYS A 110 9.88 -3.00 14.91
N PHE A 111 10.45 -2.86 16.11
CA PHE A 111 10.80 -1.58 16.69
C PHE A 111 12.28 -1.27 16.49
N SER A 112 12.60 0.00 16.25
CA SER A 112 13.96 0.44 15.97
C SER A 112 14.87 0.44 17.21
N HIS A 113 14.30 0.34 18.40
CA HIS A 113 14.96 0.37 19.71
C HIS A 113 14.51 -0.82 20.57
N ARG A 114 15.26 -1.11 21.63
CA ARG A 114 14.88 -2.13 22.60
C ARG A 114 13.87 -1.59 23.61
N PHE A 115 12.92 -2.41 24.05
CA PHE A 115 11.89 -2.01 25.01
C PHE A 115 12.46 -1.75 26.41
N ASP A 116 13.54 -2.44 26.78
CA ASP A 116 14.24 -2.25 28.06
C ASP A 116 15.14 -1.01 28.09
N ASP A 117 15.61 -0.56 26.92
CA ASP A 117 16.45 0.62 26.76
C ASP A 117 16.19 1.31 25.40
N PRO A 118 15.31 2.34 25.37
CA PRO A 118 14.97 3.06 24.14
C PRO A 118 16.11 3.84 23.49
N ALA A 119 17.25 4.04 24.19
CA ALA A 119 18.44 4.65 23.61
C ALA A 119 19.24 3.64 22.77
N ARG A 120 19.07 2.33 23.04
CA ARG A 120 19.79 1.25 22.37
C ARG A 120 19.04 0.83 21.10
N PRO A 121 19.71 0.78 19.93
CA PRO A 121 19.08 0.29 18.71
C PRO A 121 18.78 -1.21 18.83
N ASN A 122 17.64 -1.65 18.29
CA ASN A 122 17.35 -3.07 18.16
C ASN A 122 17.98 -3.62 16.86
N VAL A 123 18.85 -4.62 16.98
CA VAL A 123 19.57 -5.25 15.86
C VAL A 123 18.91 -6.51 15.31
N GLU A 124 17.75 -6.89 15.85
CA GLU A 124 16.94 -8.00 15.32
C GLU A 124 16.35 -7.65 13.95
N ASP A 125 16.31 -8.64 13.06
CA ASP A 125 15.77 -8.46 11.70
C ASP A 125 14.23 -8.46 11.72
N SER A 126 13.63 -7.39 11.20
CA SER A 126 12.17 -7.26 11.15
C SER A 126 11.53 -7.89 9.91
N ALA A 127 12.32 -8.29 8.89
CA ALA A 127 11.79 -8.77 7.61
C ALA A 127 10.75 -9.92 7.68
N PRO A 128 10.84 -10.87 8.64
CA PRO A 128 9.82 -11.90 8.82
C PRO A 128 8.48 -11.38 9.37
N HIS A 129 8.50 -10.24 10.06
CA HIS A 129 7.39 -9.73 10.86
C HIS A 129 6.65 -8.54 10.23
N VAL A 130 7.23 -7.93 9.19
CA VAL A 130 6.66 -6.74 8.54
C VAL A 130 6.14 -7.04 7.13
N PRO A 131 5.11 -6.31 6.66
CA PRO A 131 4.63 -6.40 5.29
C PRO A 131 5.70 -5.94 4.29
N LYS A 132 5.48 -6.26 3.01
CA LYS A 132 6.40 -5.93 1.91
C LYS A 132 5.68 -5.07 0.87
N SER A 133 6.42 -4.15 0.26
CA SER A 133 5.95 -3.42 -0.91
C SER A 133 5.91 -4.35 -2.12
N VAL A 134 5.03 -4.07 -3.08
CA VAL A 134 4.89 -4.91 -4.28
C VAL A 134 5.00 -4.06 -5.55
N VAL A 135 5.81 -4.51 -6.51
CA VAL A 135 5.85 -3.93 -7.85
C VAL A 135 4.51 -4.21 -8.54
N VAL A 136 3.83 -3.18 -9.01
CA VAL A 136 2.51 -3.33 -9.64
C VAL A 136 2.59 -3.16 -11.15
N ASN A 137 1.65 -3.77 -11.87
CA ASN A 137 1.41 -3.43 -13.26
C ASN A 137 0.61 -2.11 -13.32
N PRO A 138 1.13 -1.02 -13.90
CA PRO A 138 0.40 0.24 -13.98
C PRO A 138 -0.76 0.18 -14.98
N PHE A 139 -0.77 -0.76 -15.92
CA PHE A 139 -1.79 -0.83 -16.97
C PHE A 139 -3.16 -1.27 -16.41
N PHE A 140 -4.22 -0.58 -16.84
CA PHE A 140 -5.62 -0.94 -16.62
C PHE A 140 -6.47 -0.35 -17.75
N HIS A 141 -7.40 -1.12 -18.29
CA HIS A 141 -8.23 -0.70 -19.42
C HIS A 141 -9.50 0.02 -18.93
N TRP A 142 -9.42 1.35 -18.81
CA TRP A 142 -10.55 2.19 -18.42
C TRP A 142 -11.68 2.25 -19.48
N GLY A 143 -11.39 1.96 -20.75
CA GLY A 143 -12.40 2.02 -21.82
C GLY A 143 -12.94 3.44 -21.99
N ASN A 144 -14.26 3.62 -21.89
CA ASN A 144 -14.94 4.91 -22.03
C ASN A 144 -15.23 5.59 -20.68
N ASP A 145 -14.53 5.17 -19.61
CA ASP A 145 -14.67 5.79 -18.29
C ASP A 145 -14.42 7.30 -18.34
N HIS A 146 -15.26 8.03 -17.62
CA HIS A 146 -15.09 9.44 -17.36
C HIS A 146 -15.68 9.73 -15.98
N THR A 147 -15.12 10.72 -15.30
CA THR A 147 -15.68 11.20 -14.03
C THR A 147 -17.13 11.65 -14.23
N PRO A 148 -18.10 11.18 -13.40
CA PRO A 148 -19.51 11.55 -13.52
C PRO A 148 -19.75 13.07 -13.49
N GLY A 149 -19.02 13.81 -12.66
CA GLY A 149 -19.02 15.28 -12.66
C GLY A 149 -20.33 15.89 -12.16
N THR A 150 -20.89 15.34 -11.08
CA THR A 150 -22.12 15.86 -10.47
C THR A 150 -21.84 17.25 -9.89
N PRO A 151 -22.63 18.30 -10.23
CA PRO A 151 -22.50 19.60 -9.60
C PRO A 151 -22.67 19.50 -8.08
N LEU A 152 -21.90 20.28 -7.31
CA LEU A 152 -21.89 20.18 -5.86
C LEU A 152 -23.27 20.46 -5.24
N GLU A 153 -24.05 21.37 -5.85
CA GLU A 153 -25.43 21.67 -5.45
C GLU A 153 -26.41 20.49 -5.62
N ASP A 154 -26.07 19.54 -6.50
CA ASP A 154 -26.86 18.33 -6.79
C ASP A 154 -26.28 17.09 -6.08
N THR A 155 -25.15 17.22 -5.37
CA THR A 155 -24.46 16.10 -4.74
C THR A 155 -25.19 15.60 -3.48
N ILE A 156 -25.38 14.28 -3.42
CA ILE A 156 -25.82 13.55 -2.22
C ILE A 156 -24.74 12.51 -1.88
N ILE A 157 -24.01 12.79 -0.79
CA ILE A 157 -22.91 11.95 -0.30
C ILE A 157 -23.45 10.80 0.56
N TYR A 158 -22.91 9.60 0.34
CA TYR A 158 -23.16 8.41 1.15
C TYR A 158 -21.86 7.86 1.72
N GLU A 159 -21.59 8.18 2.98
CA GLU A 159 -20.43 7.66 3.71
C GLU A 159 -20.57 6.15 3.94
N VAL A 160 -19.54 5.38 3.60
CA VAL A 160 -19.60 3.93 3.61
C VAL A 160 -18.27 3.27 3.94
N HIS A 161 -18.34 2.23 4.76
CA HIS A 161 -17.22 1.35 5.02
C HIS A 161 -17.19 0.20 4.00
N VAL A 162 -16.09 0.05 3.24
CA VAL A 162 -15.92 -1.00 2.20
C VAL A 162 -16.34 -2.38 2.70
N LYS A 163 -15.75 -2.82 3.82
CA LYS A 163 -16.12 -4.10 4.46
C LYS A 163 -17.57 -4.15 4.92
N GLY A 164 -17.98 -3.23 5.80
CA GLY A 164 -19.29 -3.27 6.46
C GLY A 164 -20.48 -3.30 5.49
N PHE A 165 -20.38 -2.55 4.39
CA PHE A 165 -21.47 -2.39 3.45
C PHE A 165 -21.94 -3.69 2.81
N THR A 166 -21.01 -4.54 2.37
CA THR A 166 -21.34 -5.78 1.65
C THR A 166 -21.17 -7.05 2.47
N GLN A 167 -20.56 -6.98 3.67
CA GLN A 167 -20.24 -8.17 4.49
C GLN A 167 -21.42 -9.11 4.74
N LYS A 168 -22.63 -8.57 4.85
CA LYS A 168 -23.87 -9.30 5.11
C LYS A 168 -24.93 -9.11 4.02
N MET A 169 -24.56 -8.54 2.88
CA MET A 169 -25.52 -8.24 1.80
C MET A 169 -25.91 -9.52 1.05
N PRO A 170 -27.20 -9.90 1.03
CA PRO A 170 -27.66 -11.06 0.27
C PRO A 170 -27.47 -10.86 -1.23
N GLY A 171 -27.20 -11.94 -1.97
CA GLY A 171 -27.02 -11.90 -3.42
C GLY A 171 -25.62 -11.49 -3.90
N ILE A 172 -24.71 -11.13 -2.99
CA ILE A 172 -23.27 -11.05 -3.27
C ILE A 172 -22.63 -12.38 -2.85
N PRO A 173 -21.83 -13.04 -3.72
CA PRO A 173 -21.07 -14.25 -3.37
C PRO A 173 -20.20 -14.04 -2.13
N ASP A 174 -20.10 -15.06 -1.28
CA ASP A 174 -19.45 -14.95 0.04
C ASP A 174 -18.00 -14.48 -0.07
N GLU A 175 -17.29 -14.91 -1.12
CA GLU A 175 -15.90 -14.56 -1.42
C GLU A 175 -15.69 -13.09 -1.83
N LEU A 176 -16.74 -12.38 -2.24
CA LEU A 176 -16.68 -10.95 -2.60
C LEU A 176 -17.21 -10.05 -1.48
N ARG A 177 -17.81 -10.62 -0.43
CA ARG A 177 -18.42 -9.81 0.62
C ARG A 177 -17.35 -9.10 1.45
N GLY A 178 -17.55 -7.81 1.63
CA GLY A 178 -16.68 -6.94 2.39
C GLY A 178 -15.40 -6.53 1.66
N THR A 179 -15.38 -6.63 0.33
CA THR A 179 -14.23 -6.26 -0.51
C THR A 179 -14.58 -5.16 -1.51
N TYR A 180 -13.58 -4.62 -2.21
CA TYR A 180 -13.78 -3.69 -3.33
C TYR A 180 -14.64 -4.33 -4.44
N ALA A 181 -14.40 -5.59 -4.79
CA ALA A 181 -15.22 -6.33 -5.75
C ALA A 181 -16.67 -6.51 -5.27
N GLY A 182 -16.89 -6.70 -3.96
CA GLY A 182 -18.23 -6.68 -3.39
C GLY A 182 -18.93 -5.34 -3.57
N LEU A 183 -18.22 -4.24 -3.30
CA LEU A 183 -18.75 -2.89 -3.47
C LEU A 183 -19.08 -2.59 -4.95
N ALA A 184 -18.28 -3.13 -5.88
CA ALA A 184 -18.48 -3.07 -7.32
C ALA A 184 -19.59 -4.02 -7.85
N HIS A 185 -20.10 -4.93 -7.02
CA HIS A 185 -21.03 -5.95 -7.48
C HIS A 185 -22.38 -5.32 -7.91
N PRO A 186 -23.05 -5.82 -8.97
CA PRO A 186 -24.31 -5.25 -9.46
C PRO A 186 -25.40 -5.08 -8.38
N VAL A 187 -25.44 -5.98 -7.39
CA VAL A 187 -26.38 -5.89 -6.26
C VAL A 187 -26.12 -4.65 -5.39
N ALA A 188 -24.85 -4.36 -5.09
CA ALA A 188 -24.44 -3.20 -4.32
C ALA A 188 -24.72 -1.90 -5.09
N ILE A 189 -24.32 -1.85 -6.36
CA ILE A 189 -24.56 -0.70 -7.24
C ILE A 189 -26.05 -0.43 -7.41
N GLN A 190 -26.86 -1.47 -7.64
CA GLN A 190 -28.31 -1.30 -7.79
C GLN A 190 -28.95 -0.79 -6.49
N HIS A 191 -28.44 -1.19 -5.33
CA HIS A 191 -28.89 -0.63 -4.05
C HIS A 191 -28.59 0.88 -3.97
N LEU A 192 -27.36 1.29 -4.25
CA LEU A 192 -26.96 2.70 -4.22
C LEU A 192 -27.77 3.55 -5.22
N ARG A 193 -27.97 3.05 -6.45
CA ARG A 193 -28.80 3.73 -7.45
C ARG A 193 -30.27 3.87 -7.03
N ARG A 194 -30.84 2.85 -6.38
CA ARG A 194 -32.22 2.93 -5.86
C ARG A 194 -32.34 3.91 -4.70
N LEU A 195 -31.29 4.04 -3.88
CA LEU A 195 -31.24 5.01 -2.79
C LEU A 195 -31.19 6.45 -3.32
N GLY A 196 -30.65 6.66 -4.52
CA GLY A 196 -30.62 7.95 -5.20
C GLY A 196 -29.42 8.84 -4.82
N ILE A 197 -28.36 8.23 -4.30
CA ILE A 197 -27.11 8.94 -3.98
C ILE A 197 -26.34 9.25 -5.27
N THR A 198 -25.46 10.24 -5.22
CA THR A 198 -24.62 10.62 -6.38
C THR A 198 -23.14 10.35 -6.13
N ALA A 199 -22.72 10.31 -4.87
CA ALA A 199 -21.34 10.03 -4.47
C ALA A 199 -21.30 9.06 -3.30
N VAL A 200 -20.34 8.13 -3.33
CA VAL A 200 -19.93 7.38 -2.14
C VAL A 200 -18.68 8.01 -1.56
N GLU A 201 -18.65 8.17 -0.24
CA GLU A 201 -17.45 8.56 0.49
C GLU A 201 -16.94 7.35 1.25
N LEU A 202 -15.79 6.82 0.82
CA LEU A 202 -15.21 5.63 1.43
C LEU A 202 -14.43 6.04 2.68
N LEU A 203 -14.72 5.37 3.80
CA LEU A 203 -13.80 5.35 4.94
C LEU A 203 -12.39 4.91 4.49
N PRO A 204 -11.33 5.21 5.26
CA PRO A 204 -9.94 5.08 4.84
C PRO A 204 -9.62 3.80 4.06
N THR A 205 -9.13 4.00 2.83
CA THR A 205 -8.72 2.91 1.93
C THR A 205 -7.22 2.89 1.65
N HIS A 206 -6.44 3.84 2.17
CA HIS A 206 -4.97 3.70 2.21
C HIS A 206 -4.58 2.47 3.02
N GLN A 207 -3.45 1.84 2.69
CA GLN A 207 -2.93 0.73 3.47
C GLN A 207 -2.70 1.20 4.90
N PHE A 208 -3.37 0.56 5.85
CA PHE A 208 -3.20 0.77 7.28
C PHE A 208 -2.74 -0.51 7.98
N ILE A 209 -2.40 -0.37 9.27
CA ILE A 209 -2.05 -1.48 10.17
C ILE A 209 -3.04 -1.56 11.33
N HIS A 210 -3.08 -2.72 11.97
CA HIS A 210 -3.77 -2.89 13.25
C HIS A 210 -2.77 -2.61 14.38
N ASP A 211 -3.09 -1.63 15.23
CA ASP A 211 -2.23 -1.23 16.35
C ASP A 211 -1.89 -2.40 17.27
N HIS A 212 -0.65 -2.43 17.75
CA HIS A 212 -0.14 -3.49 18.63
C HIS A 212 -1.08 -3.78 19.82
N TRP A 213 -1.52 -2.73 20.51
CA TRP A 213 -2.41 -2.85 21.68
C TRP A 213 -3.82 -3.38 21.34
N LEU A 214 -4.30 -3.19 20.10
CA LEU A 214 -5.55 -3.78 19.63
C LEU A 214 -5.36 -5.28 19.40
N VAL A 215 -4.28 -5.64 18.72
CA VAL A 215 -3.96 -7.05 18.41
C VAL A 215 -3.77 -7.86 19.69
N GLU A 216 -3.09 -7.32 20.71
CA GLU A 216 -2.95 -7.96 22.03
C GLU A 216 -4.29 -8.27 22.71
N LYS A 217 -5.33 -7.50 22.41
CA LYS A 217 -6.70 -7.69 22.92
C LYS A 217 -7.56 -8.56 22.00
N GLY A 218 -7.02 -9.11 20.92
CA GLY A 218 -7.78 -9.82 19.89
C GLY A 218 -8.72 -8.92 19.09
N LEU A 219 -8.43 -7.61 19.03
CA LEU A 219 -9.19 -6.62 18.28
C LEU A 219 -8.44 -6.23 16.99
N THR A 220 -9.15 -5.54 16.10
CA THR A 220 -8.59 -4.99 14.86
C THR A 220 -8.98 -3.53 14.70
N ASN A 221 -8.14 -2.77 14.00
CA ASN A 221 -8.54 -1.46 13.50
C ASN A 221 -9.54 -1.65 12.36
N TYR A 222 -10.81 -1.41 12.64
CA TYR A 222 -11.87 -1.58 11.65
C TYR A 222 -11.89 -0.41 10.66
N TRP A 223 -11.91 0.83 11.16
CA TRP A 223 -12.08 2.05 10.35
C TRP A 223 -10.88 2.40 9.48
N GLY A 224 -9.65 2.07 9.91
CA GLY A 224 -8.46 2.24 9.07
C GLY A 224 -7.75 3.60 9.17
N TYR A 225 -8.12 4.47 10.13
CA TYR A 225 -7.43 5.75 10.40
C TYR A 225 -6.04 5.55 11.04
N ASN A 226 -5.14 4.82 10.37
CA ASN A 226 -3.75 4.56 10.78
C ASN A 226 -2.90 4.18 9.55
N SER A 227 -2.79 5.09 8.58
CA SER A 227 -2.17 4.83 7.28
C SER A 227 -0.66 4.64 7.38
N ILE A 228 -0.15 3.62 6.68
CA ILE A 228 1.29 3.34 6.49
C ILE A 228 1.69 3.35 5.00
N GLY A 229 0.74 3.22 4.08
CA GLY A 229 0.97 3.24 2.62
C GLY A 229 -0.04 4.14 1.91
N TYR A 230 0.32 5.41 1.73
CA TYR A 230 -0.56 6.46 1.21
C TYR A 230 -0.94 6.33 -0.27
N LEU A 231 -0.29 5.42 -1.01
CA LEU A 231 -0.52 5.23 -2.45
C LEU A 231 -0.97 3.80 -2.75
N ALA A 232 -1.18 2.98 -1.72
CA ALA A 232 -1.59 1.59 -1.82
C ALA A 232 -3.00 1.43 -1.25
N PRO A 233 -3.96 0.86 -1.99
CA PRO A 233 -5.23 0.43 -1.42
C PRO A 233 -5.01 -0.63 -0.34
N HIS A 234 -5.79 -0.58 0.74
CA HIS A 234 -5.68 -1.52 1.85
C HIS A 234 -5.94 -2.95 1.38
N ASN A 235 -4.95 -3.82 1.59
CA ASN A 235 -4.96 -5.20 1.16
C ASN A 235 -6.07 -6.04 1.78
N GLY A 236 -6.47 -5.76 3.03
CA GLY A 236 -7.54 -6.49 3.73
C GLY A 236 -8.94 -6.31 3.13
N TYR A 237 -9.10 -5.41 2.15
CA TYR A 237 -10.34 -5.18 1.42
C TYR A 237 -10.31 -5.74 -0.01
N ALA A 238 -9.27 -6.48 -0.41
CA ALA A 238 -9.21 -7.11 -1.72
C ALA A 238 -9.68 -8.57 -1.68
N ALA A 239 -10.49 -8.98 -2.66
CA ALA A 239 -10.87 -10.37 -2.91
C ALA A 239 -9.82 -11.14 -3.72
N TRP A 240 -9.07 -10.46 -4.60
CA TRP A 240 -8.18 -11.12 -5.57
C TRP A 240 -6.72 -11.24 -5.12
N GLY A 241 -6.47 -11.13 -3.81
CA GLY A 241 -5.14 -11.20 -3.21
C GLY A 241 -4.44 -9.85 -3.13
N ASP A 242 -3.25 -9.85 -2.50
CA ASP A 242 -2.53 -8.65 -2.10
C ASP A 242 -1.17 -8.44 -2.77
N GLU A 243 -0.82 -9.28 -3.74
CA GLU A 243 0.38 -9.15 -4.57
C GLU A 243 0.18 -8.20 -5.77
N GLY A 244 -0.65 -7.16 -5.59
CA GLY A 244 -1.02 -6.17 -6.61
C GLY A 244 -2.47 -6.29 -7.09
N GLY A 245 -3.19 -7.35 -6.71
CA GLY A 245 -4.61 -7.56 -7.01
C GLY A 245 -5.49 -6.43 -6.47
N GLN A 246 -5.19 -5.94 -5.26
CA GLN A 246 -5.90 -4.83 -4.61
C GLN A 246 -5.94 -3.55 -5.45
N VAL A 247 -4.90 -3.27 -6.25
CA VAL A 247 -4.88 -2.08 -7.12
C VAL A 247 -5.84 -2.23 -8.28
N GLN A 248 -5.84 -3.41 -8.91
CA GLN A 248 -6.70 -3.69 -10.06
C GLN A 248 -8.16 -3.79 -9.63
N GLU A 249 -8.43 -4.41 -8.48
CA GLU A 249 -9.76 -4.51 -7.90
C GLU A 249 -10.33 -3.14 -7.51
N PHE A 250 -9.50 -2.28 -6.90
CA PHE A 250 -9.91 -0.91 -6.58
C PHE A 250 -10.26 -0.09 -7.83
N ARG A 251 -9.43 -0.18 -8.90
CA ARG A 251 -9.71 0.48 -10.19
C ARG A 251 -11.00 -0.04 -10.82
N HIS A 252 -11.23 -1.36 -10.76
CA HIS A 252 -12.47 -1.97 -11.24
C HIS A 252 -13.69 -1.42 -10.49
N MET A 253 -13.61 -1.34 -9.16
CA MET A 253 -14.67 -0.76 -8.33
C MET A 253 -14.98 0.69 -8.72
N VAL A 254 -13.96 1.55 -8.87
CA VAL A 254 -14.15 2.94 -9.31
C VAL A 254 -14.83 2.98 -10.67
N LYS A 255 -14.33 2.21 -11.65
CA LYS A 255 -14.91 2.14 -12.99
C LYS A 255 -16.39 1.71 -12.95
N SER A 256 -16.73 0.70 -12.15
CA SER A 256 -18.11 0.22 -12.03
C SER A 256 -19.04 1.26 -11.39
N MET A 257 -18.55 2.07 -10.45
CA MET A 257 -19.31 3.19 -9.89
C MET A 257 -19.52 4.30 -10.91
N HIS A 258 -18.48 4.67 -11.66
CA HIS A 258 -18.58 5.67 -12.73
C HIS A 258 -19.54 5.24 -13.84
N ASP A 259 -19.48 3.98 -14.29
CA ASP A 259 -20.44 3.41 -15.25
C ASP A 259 -21.90 3.51 -14.76
N ALA A 260 -22.11 3.57 -13.44
CA ALA A 260 -23.40 3.74 -12.79
C ALA A 260 -23.78 5.21 -12.51
N GLY A 261 -22.90 6.16 -12.84
CA GLY A 261 -23.07 7.59 -12.57
C GLY A 261 -22.81 7.97 -11.11
N ILE A 262 -22.00 7.20 -10.38
CA ILE A 262 -21.71 7.41 -8.96
C ILE A 262 -20.24 7.85 -8.81
N GLU A 263 -20.02 8.96 -8.14
CA GLU A 263 -18.68 9.48 -7.82
C GLU A 263 -18.07 8.73 -6.63
N VAL A 264 -16.74 8.67 -6.57
CA VAL A 264 -16.00 8.03 -5.47
C VAL A 264 -15.11 9.07 -4.80
N ILE A 265 -15.41 9.36 -3.53
CA ILE A 265 -14.65 10.24 -2.65
C ILE A 265 -13.90 9.36 -1.65
N LEU A 266 -12.65 9.73 -1.35
CA LEU A 266 -11.81 9.02 -0.40
C LEU A 266 -11.62 9.86 0.86
N ASP A 267 -11.92 9.28 2.00
CA ASP A 267 -11.41 9.77 3.28
C ASP A 267 -9.89 9.49 3.35
N VAL A 268 -9.11 10.54 3.57
CA VAL A 268 -7.65 10.51 3.53
C VAL A 268 -7.04 11.07 4.82
N VAL A 269 -6.09 10.31 5.37
CA VAL A 269 -5.32 10.69 6.55
C VAL A 269 -3.90 11.06 6.13
N TYR A 270 -3.54 12.32 6.26
CA TYR A 270 -2.18 12.85 6.01
C TYR A 270 -1.60 13.61 7.22
N ASN A 271 -2.36 13.69 8.33
CA ASN A 271 -1.98 14.42 9.55
C ASN A 271 -1.22 13.54 10.55
#